data_AF-H1ZUX4-F1
#
_entry.id   AF-H1ZUX4-F1
#
_cell.length_a   1.000
_cell.length_b   1.000
_cell.length_c   1.000
_cell.angle_alpha   90.00
_cell.angle_beta   90.00
_cell.angle_gamma   90.00
#
_symmetry.space_group_name_H-M   'P 1'
#
loop_
_entity.id
_entity.type
_entity.pdbx_description
1 polymer ?
#
loop_
_entity_poly.entity_id
_entity_poly.type
_entity_poly.pdbx_seq_one_letter_code
_entity_poly.pdbx_strand_id
1 'polypeptide(L)'
;MKRSSDFTPTTTPSKIATWTLHGDVTPERKRGPPILLKASPTKQIQKRSAYSREFIKTYVFFDLECTGLIKNEDTRNLHARAFNKAEEHYNVLNNLCIETRKDELPYITEMSFMAISSEKFDELKAERQKDITWNIENPGSEKPLAKFIPTCTHTRQINPTMMSETEWNSYERFRLAGGKGIIVHSKKECQRNNTFKEEWPGVIQFFNSLQKPALLIAHNAIKYDLRVIYGELQRNEVLEEFGIPQDIYFIDSYWMAREIEDTIVKELATVCKYIKFPKVKIEEVDESERVVIDDSVEEIVQNDEPKETDHPANILDWEKFSASLKKRIRRDGFVRTGAGSWTYKHTNNKFSLPVLYEDLVGGKYTAHYAQQDTEALMHVCLSYGNDFTRYANNSASALPF
;
A
#
# COMPACT_ATOMS: atom_id res chain seq x y z
N MET A 1 45.31 -7.10 -13.51
CA MET A 1 44.80 -7.42 -12.15
C MET A 1 43.74 -6.39 -11.77
N LYS A 2 42.45 -6.67 -12.03
CA LYS A 2 41.33 -5.80 -11.61
C LYS A 2 40.83 -6.28 -10.25
N ARG A 3 40.97 -5.44 -9.22
CA ARG A 3 40.44 -5.68 -7.87
C ARG A 3 38.91 -5.62 -7.92
N SER A 4 38.25 -6.61 -7.36
CA SER A 4 36.81 -6.65 -7.14
C SER A 4 36.44 -5.71 -5.98
N SER A 5 35.53 -4.78 -6.25
CA SER A 5 34.89 -3.91 -5.27
C SER A 5 33.91 -4.69 -4.39
N ASP A 6 34.02 -4.51 -3.08
CA ASP A 6 33.08 -5.03 -2.09
C ASP A 6 31.67 -4.46 -2.29
N PHE A 7 30.68 -5.35 -2.30
CA PHE A 7 29.25 -5.03 -2.29
C PHE A 7 28.69 -5.45 -0.93
N THR A 8 28.38 -4.48 -0.08
CA THR A 8 27.60 -4.69 1.16
C THR A 8 26.15 -4.30 0.89
N PRO A 9 25.21 -5.26 0.73
CA PRO A 9 23.81 -4.93 0.66
C PRO A 9 23.35 -4.45 2.04
N THR A 10 22.85 -3.22 2.11
CA THR A 10 22.23 -2.65 3.32
C THR A 10 20.82 -3.22 3.60
N THR A 11 20.46 -4.34 3.00
CA THR A 11 19.20 -5.05 3.24
C THR A 11 19.48 -6.36 3.98
N THR A 12 19.04 -6.41 5.24
CA THR A 12 19.22 -7.56 6.13
C THR A 12 18.63 -8.83 5.53
N PRO A 13 19.39 -9.93 5.34
CA PRO A 13 18.88 -11.20 4.84
C PRO A 13 18.16 -11.94 5.98
N SER A 14 16.88 -11.62 6.21
CA SER A 14 16.09 -12.31 7.23
C SER A 14 15.05 -13.26 6.65
N LYS A 15 14.53 -13.00 5.44
CA LYS A 15 13.47 -13.81 4.78
C LYS A 15 13.98 -14.90 3.83
N ILE A 16 15.26 -14.90 3.52
CA ILE A 16 15.95 -15.90 2.70
C ILE A 16 16.90 -16.62 3.65
N ALA A 17 17.02 -17.95 3.55
CA ALA A 17 17.87 -18.75 4.42
C ALA A 17 19.22 -18.06 4.67
N THR A 18 19.59 -17.89 5.94
CA THR A 18 20.83 -17.26 6.36
C THR A 18 22.01 -18.09 5.90
N TRP A 19 22.79 -17.55 4.96
CA TRP A 19 24.12 -18.04 4.64
C TRP A 19 25.14 -17.10 5.27
N THR A 20 26.04 -17.66 6.07
CA THR A 20 27.16 -16.96 6.68
C THR A 20 28.21 -16.65 5.62
N LEU A 21 28.33 -15.37 5.24
CA LEU A 21 29.49 -14.85 4.53
C LEU A 21 30.51 -14.39 5.57
N HIS A 22 31.65 -15.06 5.65
CA HIS A 22 32.81 -14.60 6.41
C HIS A 22 33.41 -13.36 5.74
N GLY A 23 33.50 -12.24 6.47
CA GLY A 23 34.21 -11.05 6.02
C GLY A 23 34.03 -9.87 6.99
N ASP A 24 35.10 -9.53 7.71
CA ASP A 24 35.20 -8.42 8.66
C ASP A 24 35.18 -7.05 7.96
N VAL A 25 34.33 -6.10 8.38
CA VAL A 25 34.60 -4.66 8.17
C VAL A 25 33.97 -3.78 9.26
N THR A 26 34.78 -2.88 9.81
CA THR A 26 34.50 -1.84 10.83
C THR A 26 33.87 -0.57 10.22
N PRO A 27 33.10 0.25 10.97
CA PRO A 27 32.59 1.53 10.47
C PRO A 27 33.28 2.74 11.13
N GLU A 28 33.75 3.71 10.33
CA GLU A 28 34.06 5.07 10.79
C GLU A 28 33.07 6.10 10.24
N ARG A 29 32.60 6.97 11.14
CA ARG A 29 31.74 8.14 10.92
C ARG A 29 32.54 9.34 10.45
N LYS A 30 31.92 10.27 9.70
CA LYS A 30 32.09 11.73 9.88
C LYS A 30 30.95 12.55 9.24
N ARG A 31 30.51 13.59 9.97
CA ARG A 31 29.41 14.53 9.68
C ARG A 31 29.83 15.63 8.69
N GLY A 32 28.85 16.20 7.97
CA GLY A 32 28.93 17.53 7.32
C GLY A 32 27.80 18.47 7.81
N PRO A 33 28.02 19.80 7.85
CA PRO A 33 27.18 20.78 8.57
C PRO A 33 26.02 21.38 7.71
N PRO A 34 25.12 22.21 8.29
CA PRO A 34 23.72 22.35 7.87
C PRO A 34 23.50 23.48 6.85
N ILE A 35 22.43 23.39 6.06
CA ILE A 35 21.97 24.47 5.19
C ILE A 35 20.63 25.02 5.69
N LEU A 36 20.65 26.33 5.92
CA LEU A 36 19.55 27.21 6.29
C LEU A 36 18.76 27.59 5.01
N LEU A 37 17.44 27.39 4.99
CA LEU A 37 16.56 28.09 4.05
C LEU A 37 15.39 28.69 4.82
N LYS A 38 15.34 30.03 4.81
CA LYS A 38 14.28 30.88 5.38
C LYS A 38 13.21 31.14 4.32
N ALA A 39 11.96 30.83 4.65
CA ALA A 39 10.71 31.50 4.21
C ALA A 39 9.57 30.88 5.06
N SER A 40 9.20 31.45 6.23
CA SER A 40 8.13 32.44 6.51
C SER A 40 6.69 31.97 6.17
N PRO A 41 5.66 32.22 7.02
CA PRO A 41 5.55 32.05 8.48
C PRO A 41 4.29 31.23 8.89
N THR A 42 4.25 30.74 10.14
CA THR A 42 3.06 30.19 10.87
C THR A 42 2.77 28.68 10.81
N LYS A 43 3.77 27.88 11.19
CA LYS A 43 3.73 26.71 12.11
C LYS A 43 5.15 26.15 12.04
N GLN A 44 5.89 26.15 13.15
CA GLN A 44 7.24 25.60 13.14
C GLN A 44 7.18 24.16 12.64
N ILE A 45 7.77 23.90 11.47
CA ILE A 45 8.00 22.54 10.96
C ILE A 45 8.96 21.88 11.94
N GLN A 46 8.42 21.20 12.95
CA GLN A 46 9.20 20.30 13.77
C GLN A 46 9.53 19.10 12.89
N LYS A 47 10.74 19.10 12.35
CA LYS A 47 11.42 17.85 11.97
C LYS A 47 11.21 16.88 13.12
N ARG A 48 10.70 15.67 12.85
CA ARG A 48 10.89 14.53 13.76
C ARG A 48 12.40 14.45 13.99
N SER A 49 12.85 15.00 15.11
CA SER A 49 14.24 14.87 15.51
C SER A 49 14.51 13.37 15.61
N ALA A 50 15.71 12.94 15.25
CA ALA A 50 16.12 11.54 15.26
C ALA A 50 16.12 10.89 16.67
N TYR A 51 15.45 11.49 17.66
CA TYR A 51 15.54 11.17 19.08
C TYR A 51 14.21 10.76 19.75
N SER A 52 13.10 10.62 19.01
CA SER A 52 11.94 9.81 19.45
C SER A 52 11.24 9.24 18.22
N ARG A 53 11.64 8.04 17.79
CA ARG A 53 10.78 7.18 16.95
C ARG A 53 9.92 6.34 17.88
N GLU A 54 9.06 6.99 18.64
CA GLU A 54 7.96 6.27 19.28
C GLU A 54 7.19 5.53 18.19
N PHE A 55 7.02 4.23 18.41
CA PHE A 55 6.21 3.38 17.55
C PHE A 55 4.78 3.92 17.53
N ILE A 56 4.15 3.84 16.35
CA ILE A 56 2.74 4.21 16.19
C ILE A 56 1.89 3.39 17.17
N LYS A 57 1.04 4.08 17.94
CA LYS A 57 0.16 3.48 18.97
C LYS A 57 -1.25 3.26 18.47
N THR A 58 -1.71 4.07 17.52
CA THR A 58 -3.05 3.97 16.95
C THR A 58 -3.00 4.04 15.43
N TYR A 59 -3.65 3.10 14.76
CA TYR A 59 -3.92 3.14 13.33
C TYR A 59 -5.33 3.68 13.11
N VAL A 60 -5.47 4.66 12.23
CA VAL A 60 -6.74 5.27 11.85
C VAL A 60 -6.90 5.06 10.35
N PHE A 61 -7.71 4.09 9.99
CA PHE A 61 -8.11 3.88 8.61
C PHE A 61 -9.19 4.91 8.28
N PHE A 62 -9.16 5.48 7.09
CA PHE A 62 -10.18 6.41 6.66
C PHE A 62 -10.42 6.37 5.16
N ASP A 63 -11.58 6.87 4.78
CA ASP A 63 -12.02 7.03 3.40
C ASP A 63 -13.09 8.13 3.31
N LEU A 64 -13.33 8.66 2.12
CA LEU A 64 -14.25 9.76 1.85
C LEU A 64 -15.14 9.48 0.64
N GLU A 65 -16.46 9.59 0.81
CA GLU A 65 -17.37 9.71 -0.33
C GLU A 65 -17.50 11.16 -0.73
N CYS A 66 -17.30 11.46 -2.02
CA CYS A 66 -17.27 12.83 -2.52
C CYS A 66 -18.19 13.04 -3.72
N THR A 67 -18.38 14.30 -4.11
CA THR A 67 -19.25 14.68 -5.21
C THR A 67 -18.69 14.42 -6.62
N GLY A 68 -17.55 13.74 -6.72
CA GLY A 68 -16.85 13.46 -7.97
C GLY A 68 -15.34 13.41 -7.78
N LEU A 69 -14.59 13.33 -8.88
CA LEU A 69 -13.13 13.36 -8.87
C LEU A 69 -12.58 14.79 -8.86
N ILE A 70 -11.28 14.93 -8.56
CA ILE A 70 -10.58 16.21 -8.69
C ILE A 70 -10.54 16.61 -10.17
N LYS A 71 -11.05 17.82 -10.48
CA LYS A 71 -11.06 18.35 -11.85
C LYS A 71 -9.62 18.66 -12.29
N ASN A 72 -9.34 18.50 -13.58
CA ASN A 72 -8.02 18.78 -14.18
C ASN A 72 -6.85 18.04 -13.51
N GLU A 73 -7.09 16.87 -12.91
CA GLU A 73 -6.05 16.13 -12.21
C GLU A 73 -4.97 15.62 -13.19
N ASP A 74 -3.83 16.30 -13.26
CA ASP A 74 -2.65 15.85 -14.02
C ASP A 74 -1.60 15.19 -13.11
N THR A 75 -2.06 14.41 -12.12
CA THR A 75 -1.19 13.58 -11.27
C THR A 75 -0.63 12.35 -12.02
N ARG A 76 -0.83 12.28 -13.34
CA ARG A 76 -0.23 11.27 -14.22
C ARG A 76 1.30 11.33 -14.20
N ASN A 77 1.85 12.52 -13.96
CA ASN A 77 3.30 12.76 -13.89
C ASN A 77 3.90 12.48 -12.51
N LEU A 78 3.09 12.19 -11.49
CA LEU A 78 3.63 11.68 -10.22
C LEU A 78 4.24 10.31 -10.51
N HIS A 79 5.55 10.33 -10.72
CA HIS A 79 6.33 9.16 -11.07
C HIS A 79 5.94 8.03 -10.14
N ALA A 80 5.61 6.88 -10.73
CA ALA A 80 5.33 5.63 -10.07
C ALA A 80 6.51 5.09 -9.24
N ARG A 81 7.53 5.89 -8.94
CA ARG A 81 8.70 5.50 -8.15
C ARG A 81 8.33 5.48 -6.67
N ALA A 82 8.80 4.46 -5.96
CA ALA A 82 8.76 4.47 -4.51
C ALA A 82 9.49 5.70 -3.96
N PHE A 83 8.97 6.23 -2.87
CA PHE A 83 9.57 7.33 -2.14
C PHE A 83 10.68 6.78 -1.25
N ASN A 84 11.88 7.37 -1.29
CA ASN A 84 13.00 6.83 -0.52
C ASN A 84 13.01 7.33 0.93
N LYS A 85 12.28 8.42 1.20
CA LYS A 85 12.22 9.08 2.51
C LYS A 85 10.79 9.53 2.81
N ALA A 86 10.38 9.43 4.08
CA ALA A 86 9.09 9.92 4.55
C ALA A 86 8.85 11.42 4.25
N GLU A 87 9.92 12.23 4.21
CA GLU A 87 9.86 13.65 3.81
C GLU A 87 9.35 13.84 2.38
N GLU A 88 9.53 12.86 1.48
CA GLU A 88 9.01 12.94 0.11
C GLU A 88 7.47 12.89 0.10
N HIS A 89 6.83 12.09 0.98
CA HIS A 89 5.37 12.08 1.10
C HIS A 89 4.83 13.45 1.53
N TYR A 90 5.46 14.06 2.53
CA TYR A 90 5.11 15.41 3.00
C TYR A 90 5.21 16.42 1.86
N ASN A 91 6.35 16.45 1.17
CA ASN A 91 6.61 17.43 0.12
C ASN A 91 5.64 17.29 -1.05
N VAL A 92 5.36 16.04 -1.46
CA VAL A 92 4.40 15.78 -2.53
C VAL A 92 3.00 16.23 -2.15
N LEU A 93 2.51 15.82 -0.97
CA LEU A 93 1.18 16.23 -0.51
C LEU A 93 1.09 17.75 -0.39
N ASN A 94 2.10 18.40 0.21
CA ASN A 94 2.15 19.85 0.36
C ASN A 94 2.09 20.57 -0.99
N ASN A 95 2.88 20.14 -1.96
CA ASN A 95 2.88 20.73 -3.30
C ASN A 95 1.50 20.54 -3.97
N LEU A 96 0.93 19.35 -3.90
CA LEU A 96 -0.39 19.08 -4.47
C LEU A 96 -1.49 19.93 -3.81
N CYS A 97 -1.46 20.09 -2.48
CA CYS A 97 -2.41 20.94 -1.77
C CYS A 97 -2.31 22.41 -2.22
N ILE A 98 -1.11 22.92 -2.48
CA ILE A 98 -0.88 24.30 -2.93
C ILE A 98 -1.27 24.49 -4.41
N GLU A 99 -0.95 23.52 -5.27
CA GLU A 99 -1.15 23.61 -6.73
C GLU A 99 -2.61 23.42 -7.16
N THR A 100 -3.41 22.70 -6.37
CA THR A 100 -4.80 22.40 -6.72
C THR A 100 -5.72 23.56 -6.35
N ARG A 101 -6.52 24.05 -7.30
CA ARG A 101 -7.45 25.15 -7.02
C ARG A 101 -8.67 24.65 -6.24
N LYS A 102 -9.21 25.47 -5.32
CA LYS A 102 -10.34 25.09 -4.47
C LYS A 102 -11.62 24.71 -5.25
N ASP A 103 -11.82 25.27 -6.45
CA ASP A 103 -12.94 25.00 -7.36
C ASP A 103 -12.80 23.67 -8.13
N GLU A 104 -11.60 23.08 -8.11
CA GLU A 104 -11.29 21.78 -8.73
C GLU A 104 -11.51 20.61 -7.79
N LEU A 105 -11.52 20.86 -6.48
CA LEU A 105 -11.73 19.84 -5.46
C LEU A 105 -13.22 19.54 -5.30
N PRO A 106 -13.62 18.25 -5.27
CA PRO A 106 -14.99 17.86 -4.99
C PRO A 106 -15.38 18.25 -3.54
N TYR A 107 -16.66 18.09 -3.22
CA TYR A 107 -17.16 18.25 -1.86
C TYR A 107 -17.28 16.89 -1.18
N ILE A 108 -17.06 16.85 0.14
CA ILE A 108 -17.27 15.64 0.94
C ILE A 108 -18.77 15.46 1.17
N THR A 109 -19.25 14.22 1.01
CA THR A 109 -20.62 13.78 1.32
C THR A 109 -20.66 12.73 2.42
N GLU A 110 -19.58 11.98 2.62
CA GLU A 110 -19.38 11.11 3.78
C GLU A 110 -17.90 11.08 4.15
N MET A 111 -17.61 11.03 5.44
CA MET A 111 -16.29 10.77 5.97
C MET A 111 -16.36 9.65 7.00
N SER A 112 -15.41 8.72 6.95
CA SER A 112 -15.31 7.63 7.93
C SER A 112 -13.90 7.51 8.46
N PHE A 113 -13.76 7.40 9.77
CA PHE A 113 -12.49 7.18 10.47
C PHE A 113 -12.65 6.00 11.43
N MET A 114 -11.90 4.92 11.22
CA MET A 114 -11.90 3.73 12.07
C MET A 114 -10.56 3.58 12.78
N ALA A 115 -10.55 3.76 14.09
CA ALA A 115 -9.34 3.71 14.92
C ALA A 115 -9.20 2.37 15.65
N ILE A 116 -8.00 1.81 15.58
CA ILE A 116 -7.60 0.58 16.26
C ILE A 116 -6.22 0.76 16.90
N SER A 117 -6.01 0.24 18.11
CA SER A 117 -4.69 0.28 18.74
C SER A 117 -3.71 -0.63 18.02
N SER A 118 -2.42 -0.30 18.07
CA SER A 118 -1.35 -1.12 17.50
C SER A 118 -1.34 -2.52 18.13
N GLU A 119 -1.60 -2.62 19.44
CA GLU A 119 -1.69 -3.89 20.18
C GLU A 119 -2.84 -4.76 19.65
N LYS A 120 -4.03 -4.17 19.46
CA LYS A 120 -5.17 -4.92 18.94
C LYS A 120 -4.94 -5.34 17.49
N PHE A 121 -4.31 -4.48 16.70
CA PHE A 121 -3.93 -4.83 15.33
C PHE A 121 -2.93 -5.99 15.30
N ASP A 122 -1.96 -6.03 16.23
CA ASP A 122 -1.01 -7.13 16.38
C ASP A 122 -1.68 -8.46 16.72
N GLU A 123 -2.67 -8.47 17.61
CA GLU A 123 -3.49 -9.65 17.89
C GLU A 123 -4.22 -10.16 16.64
N LEU A 124 -4.87 -9.26 15.90
CA LEU A 124 -5.63 -9.61 14.69
C LEU A 124 -4.73 -10.13 13.58
N LYS A 125 -3.52 -9.60 13.43
CA LYS A 125 -2.51 -10.17 12.52
C LYS A 125 -2.18 -11.61 12.88
N ALA A 126 -1.98 -11.91 14.17
CA ALA A 126 -1.67 -13.26 14.63
C ALA A 126 -2.85 -14.22 14.43
N GLU A 127 -4.08 -13.78 14.69
CA GLU A 127 -5.30 -14.55 14.40
C GLU A 127 -5.41 -14.84 12.90
N ARG A 128 -5.26 -13.82 12.05
CA ARG A 128 -5.32 -13.99 10.60
C ARG A 128 -4.30 -14.99 10.09
N GLN A 129 -3.07 -14.97 10.61
CA GLN A 129 -2.06 -15.94 10.20
C GLN A 129 -2.49 -17.38 10.54
N LYS A 130 -3.16 -17.60 11.68
CA LYS A 130 -3.72 -18.91 12.03
C LYS A 130 -4.83 -19.34 11.07
N ASP A 131 -5.72 -18.42 10.71
CA ASP A 131 -6.82 -18.74 9.77
C ASP A 131 -6.30 -19.02 8.36
N ILE A 132 -5.26 -18.32 7.91
CA ILE A 132 -4.62 -18.62 6.62
C ILE A 132 -4.00 -20.01 6.64
N THR A 133 -3.24 -20.34 7.69
CA THR A 133 -2.67 -21.68 7.84
C THR A 133 -3.76 -22.75 7.85
N TRP A 134 -4.85 -22.51 8.60
CA TRP A 134 -6.01 -23.39 8.62
C TRP A 134 -6.61 -23.60 7.23
N ASN A 135 -6.82 -22.54 6.44
CA ASN A 135 -7.42 -22.64 5.11
C ASN A 135 -6.53 -23.41 4.13
N ILE A 136 -5.22 -23.28 4.24
CA ILE A 136 -4.25 -24.06 3.45
C ILE A 136 -4.36 -25.55 3.80
N GLU A 137 -4.47 -25.87 5.09
CA GLU A 137 -4.58 -27.25 5.58
C GLU A 137 -5.97 -27.86 5.38
N ASN A 138 -7.01 -27.03 5.26
CA ASN A 138 -8.43 -27.44 5.24
C ASN A 138 -9.22 -26.73 4.11
N PRO A 139 -8.88 -26.95 2.82
CA PRO A 139 -9.51 -26.25 1.69
C PRO A 139 -11.02 -26.52 1.55
N GLY A 140 -11.53 -27.63 2.10
CA GLY A 140 -12.97 -27.92 2.13
C GLY A 140 -13.75 -27.22 3.25
N SER A 141 -13.07 -26.49 4.14
CA SER A 141 -13.66 -25.83 5.32
C SER A 141 -12.96 -24.52 5.61
N GLU A 142 -12.77 -23.72 4.55
CA GLU A 142 -12.13 -22.42 4.63
C GLU A 142 -12.89 -21.47 5.56
N LYS A 143 -12.14 -20.81 6.43
CA LYS A 143 -12.64 -19.74 7.28
C LYS A 143 -12.59 -18.41 6.52
N PRO A 144 -13.60 -17.54 6.69
CA PRO A 144 -13.55 -16.20 6.11
C PRO A 144 -12.43 -15.38 6.76
N LEU A 145 -11.60 -14.75 5.92
CA LEU A 145 -10.54 -13.85 6.41
C LEU A 145 -11.09 -12.46 6.77
N ALA A 146 -12.12 -12.01 6.05
CA ALA A 146 -12.90 -10.83 6.40
C ALA A 146 -13.83 -11.17 7.57
N LYS A 147 -13.68 -10.45 8.68
CA LYS A 147 -14.49 -10.60 9.89
C LYS A 147 -14.71 -9.20 10.46
N PHE A 148 -15.87 -8.98 11.05
CA PHE A 148 -16.13 -7.72 11.75
C PHE A 148 -15.06 -7.45 12.82
N ILE A 149 -14.44 -6.26 12.76
CA ILE A 149 -13.44 -5.81 13.73
C ILE A 149 -14.04 -4.67 14.56
N PRO A 150 -14.27 -4.86 15.88
CA PRO A 150 -14.72 -3.77 16.73
C PRO A 150 -13.64 -2.69 16.82
N THR A 151 -13.95 -1.49 16.36
CA THR A 151 -13.06 -0.32 16.37
C THR A 151 -13.78 0.92 16.86
N CYS A 152 -13.03 1.93 17.32
CA CYS A 152 -13.59 3.24 17.58
C CYS A 152 -13.88 3.89 16.22
N THR A 153 -15.15 3.94 15.84
CA THR A 153 -15.59 4.42 14.52
C THR A 153 -16.21 5.81 14.64
N HIS A 154 -15.79 6.73 13.78
CA HIS A 154 -16.37 8.05 13.62
C HIS A 154 -16.75 8.26 12.16
N THR A 155 -18.03 8.10 11.85
CA THR A 155 -18.58 8.29 10.51
C THR A 155 -19.60 9.42 10.50
N ARG A 156 -19.56 10.26 9.48
CA ARG A 156 -20.48 11.38 9.29
C ARG A 156 -20.85 11.51 7.83
N GLN A 157 -22.14 11.72 7.58
CA GLN A 157 -22.61 12.22 6.30
C GLN A 157 -22.65 13.75 6.36
N ILE A 158 -22.32 14.40 5.25
CA ILE A 158 -22.07 15.83 5.17
C ILE A 158 -23.03 16.48 4.19
N ASN A 159 -23.50 17.68 4.54
CA ASN A 159 -24.24 18.58 3.66
C ASN A 159 -23.28 19.57 2.98
N PRO A 160 -22.94 19.40 1.69
CA PRO A 160 -22.07 20.33 0.97
C PRO A 160 -22.85 21.57 0.52
N THR A 161 -23.13 22.46 1.47
CA THR A 161 -23.99 23.65 1.31
C THR A 161 -23.46 24.68 0.31
N MET A 162 -22.17 24.63 -0.02
CA MET A 162 -21.54 25.54 -0.98
C MET A 162 -21.71 25.10 -2.45
N MET A 163 -22.31 23.93 -2.70
CA MET A 163 -22.67 23.52 -4.05
C MET A 163 -23.85 24.32 -4.59
N SER A 164 -23.69 24.85 -5.80
CA SER A 164 -24.78 25.47 -6.54
C SER A 164 -25.84 24.44 -6.98
N GLU A 165 -27.05 24.93 -7.28
CA GLU A 165 -28.13 24.09 -7.80
C GLU A 165 -27.73 23.38 -9.11
N THR A 166 -26.93 24.05 -9.95
CA THR A 166 -26.40 23.48 -11.19
C THR A 166 -25.45 22.31 -10.92
N GLU A 167 -24.56 22.43 -9.92
CA GLU A 167 -23.64 21.36 -9.53
C GLU A 167 -24.41 20.17 -8.95
N TRP A 168 -25.40 20.41 -8.10
CA TRP A 168 -26.29 19.37 -7.59
C TRP A 168 -27.04 18.64 -8.71
N ASN A 169 -27.57 19.37 -9.68
CA ASN A 169 -28.24 18.78 -10.83
C ASN A 169 -27.30 17.91 -11.69
N SER A 170 -26.07 18.35 -11.86
CA SER A 170 -25.04 17.57 -12.55
C SER A 170 -24.70 16.29 -11.77
N TYR A 171 -24.47 16.42 -10.47
CA TYR A 171 -24.17 15.32 -9.56
C TYR A 171 -25.27 14.25 -9.57
N GLU A 172 -26.54 14.64 -9.41
CA GLU A 172 -27.68 13.72 -9.42
C GLU A 172 -27.83 12.98 -10.76
N ARG A 173 -27.59 13.67 -11.88
CA ARG A 173 -27.59 13.01 -13.20
C ARG A 173 -26.52 11.92 -13.28
N PHE A 174 -25.30 12.20 -12.81
CA PHE A 174 -24.22 11.20 -12.78
C PHE A 174 -24.52 10.05 -11.81
N ARG A 175 -25.04 10.36 -10.63
CA ARG A 175 -25.45 9.37 -9.62
C ARG A 175 -26.48 8.39 -10.18
N LEU A 176 -27.54 8.90 -10.82
CA LEU A 176 -28.62 8.09 -11.38
C LEU A 176 -28.20 7.32 -12.65
N ALA A 177 -27.30 7.88 -13.46
CA ALA A 177 -26.75 7.20 -14.64
C ALA A 177 -25.70 6.13 -14.27
N GLY A 178 -25.01 6.32 -13.14
CA GLY A 178 -23.93 5.47 -12.66
C GLY A 178 -24.46 4.17 -12.06
N GLY A 179 -24.71 3.15 -12.88
CA GLY A 179 -25.08 1.80 -12.43
C GLY A 179 -24.02 1.07 -11.59
N LYS A 180 -22.92 1.73 -11.21
CA LYS A 180 -21.81 1.18 -10.43
C LYS A 180 -21.75 1.69 -8.99
N GLY A 181 -22.71 2.49 -8.53
CA GLY A 181 -22.74 2.94 -7.13
C GLY A 181 -21.55 3.81 -6.72
N ILE A 182 -20.82 4.41 -7.67
CA ILE A 182 -19.62 5.26 -7.39
C ILE A 182 -20.00 6.54 -6.64
N ILE A 183 -21.22 7.01 -6.85
CA ILE A 183 -21.79 8.15 -6.15
C ILE A 183 -23.00 7.62 -5.40
N VAL A 184 -23.03 7.89 -4.10
CA VAL A 184 -23.84 7.10 -3.17
C VAL A 184 -25.02 7.92 -2.66
N HIS A 185 -24.71 9.06 -2.04
CA HIS A 185 -25.68 9.87 -1.30
C HIS A 185 -26.46 10.79 -2.22
N SER A 186 -27.78 10.83 -2.09
CA SER A 186 -28.59 11.81 -2.82
C SER A 186 -28.51 13.20 -2.15
N LYS A 187 -28.77 14.25 -2.93
CA LYS A 187 -28.96 15.62 -2.44
C LYS A 187 -29.92 15.68 -1.26
N LYS A 188 -31.05 14.97 -1.37
CA LYS A 188 -32.09 14.95 -0.33
C LYS A 188 -31.60 14.32 0.97
N GLU A 189 -30.71 13.34 0.90
CA GLU A 189 -30.07 12.74 2.08
C GLU A 189 -29.05 13.69 2.68
N CYS A 190 -28.12 14.21 1.87
CA CYS A 190 -27.10 15.13 2.33
C CYS A 190 -27.69 16.38 3.00
N GLN A 191 -28.76 16.96 2.44
CA GLN A 191 -29.40 18.17 2.96
C GLN A 191 -30.02 18.04 4.35
N ARG A 192 -30.20 16.82 4.86
CA ARG A 192 -30.70 16.57 6.22
C ARG A 192 -29.60 16.56 7.28
N ASN A 193 -28.34 16.51 6.84
CA ASN A 193 -27.19 16.40 7.70
C ASN A 193 -26.54 17.77 7.95
N ASN A 194 -25.60 17.80 8.88
CA ASN A 194 -24.80 18.98 9.19
C ASN A 194 -23.75 19.23 8.09
N THR A 195 -23.24 20.45 8.06
CA THR A 195 -22.17 20.86 7.14
C THR A 195 -20.80 20.33 7.58
N PHE A 196 -19.82 20.37 6.68
CA PHE A 196 -18.43 20.03 7.02
C PHE A 196 -17.92 20.86 8.21
N LYS A 197 -18.21 22.17 8.22
CA LYS A 197 -17.79 23.08 9.29
C LYS A 197 -18.33 22.69 10.67
N GLU A 198 -19.53 22.15 10.74
CA GLU A 198 -20.18 21.75 11.99
C GLU A 198 -19.71 20.38 12.48
N GLU A 199 -19.40 19.45 11.57
CA GLU A 199 -18.98 18.09 11.93
C GLU A 199 -17.48 17.96 12.18
N TRP A 200 -16.66 18.77 11.52
CA TRP A 200 -15.20 18.66 11.61
C TRP A 200 -14.63 18.80 13.03
N PRO A 201 -15.13 19.69 13.92
CA PRO A 201 -14.71 19.71 15.32
C PRO A 201 -14.88 18.36 16.04
N GLY A 202 -15.90 17.58 15.68
CA GLY A 202 -16.12 16.22 16.20
C GLY A 202 -15.03 15.23 15.76
N VAL A 203 -14.51 15.38 14.53
CA VAL A 203 -13.36 14.60 14.03
C VAL A 203 -12.10 14.95 14.79
N ILE A 204 -11.86 16.24 15.05
CA ILE A 204 -10.71 16.69 15.85
C ILE A 204 -10.80 16.17 17.29
N GLN A 205 -11.98 16.20 17.90
CA GLN A 205 -12.17 15.60 19.23
C GLN A 205 -11.91 14.10 19.23
N PHE A 206 -12.37 13.39 18.20
CA PHE A 206 -12.07 11.96 18.01
C PHE A 206 -10.55 11.75 17.92
N PHE A 207 -9.86 12.49 17.07
CA PHE A 207 -8.39 12.44 16.92
C PHE A 207 -7.63 12.75 18.22
N ASN A 208 -8.08 13.71 19.01
CA ASN A 208 -7.48 14.07 20.29
C ASN A 208 -7.68 13.00 21.37
N SER A 209 -8.71 12.15 21.24
CA SER A 209 -8.96 11.05 22.17
C SER A 209 -8.07 9.82 21.95
N LEU A 210 -7.38 9.73 20.81
CA LEU A 210 -6.58 8.57 20.44
C LEU A 210 -5.22 8.55 21.13
N GLN A 211 -4.69 7.34 21.37
CA GLN A 211 -3.31 7.18 21.83
C GLN A 211 -2.33 7.63 20.75
N LYS A 212 -1.32 8.40 21.15
CA LYS A 212 -0.33 9.01 20.26
C LYS A 212 1.00 8.26 20.34
N PRO A 213 1.83 8.26 19.28
CA PRO A 213 1.53 8.78 17.93
C PRO A 213 0.41 8.01 17.21
N ALA A 214 -0.45 8.72 16.50
CA ALA A 214 -1.50 8.10 15.67
C ALA A 214 -1.16 8.22 14.17
N LEU A 215 -1.64 7.28 13.36
CA LEU A 215 -1.35 7.20 11.94
C LEU A 215 -2.62 7.11 11.10
N LEU A 216 -2.88 8.11 10.27
CA LEU A 216 -3.89 8.11 9.23
C LEU A 216 -3.47 7.24 8.04
N ILE A 217 -4.38 6.40 7.58
CA ILE A 217 -4.16 5.44 6.51
C ILE A 217 -5.38 5.49 5.58
N ALA A 218 -5.18 5.99 4.36
CA ALA A 218 -6.18 5.91 3.29
C ALA A 218 -5.54 5.35 2.01
N HIS A 219 -6.36 4.98 1.06
CA HIS A 219 -5.91 4.42 -0.20
C HIS A 219 -5.83 5.49 -1.29
N ASN A 220 -4.61 5.77 -1.79
CA ASN A 220 -4.36 6.88 -2.73
C ASN A 220 -4.59 8.27 -2.10
N ALA A 221 -4.45 8.34 -0.77
CA ALA A 221 -4.68 9.50 0.08
C ALA A 221 -3.96 10.77 -0.38
N ILE A 222 -2.72 10.64 -0.87
CA ILE A 222 -1.90 11.78 -1.34
C ILE A 222 -2.52 12.43 -2.57
N LYS A 223 -3.02 11.61 -3.50
CA LYS A 223 -3.61 12.10 -4.74
C LYS A 223 -5.05 12.55 -4.54
N TYR A 224 -5.74 12.10 -3.50
CA TYR A 224 -7.16 12.34 -3.36
C TYR A 224 -7.54 12.81 -1.95
N ASP A 225 -7.74 11.90 -1.00
CA ASP A 225 -8.47 12.16 0.24
C ASP A 225 -7.90 13.32 1.04
N LEU A 226 -6.59 13.38 1.23
CA LEU A 226 -5.93 14.43 2.00
C LEU A 226 -6.01 15.79 1.30
N ARG A 227 -6.02 15.82 -0.04
CA ARG A 227 -6.24 17.06 -0.81
C ARG A 227 -7.68 17.53 -0.68
N VAL A 228 -8.65 16.61 -0.69
CA VAL A 228 -10.07 16.95 -0.49
C VAL A 228 -10.31 17.49 0.92
N ILE A 229 -9.74 16.85 1.96
CA ILE A 229 -9.78 17.36 3.34
C ILE A 229 -9.18 18.76 3.42
N TYR A 230 -7.99 18.97 2.83
CA TYR A 230 -7.37 20.29 2.77
C TYR A 230 -8.27 21.33 2.11
N GLY A 231 -8.90 20.98 0.98
CA GLY A 231 -9.87 21.81 0.28
C GLY A 231 -11.05 22.20 1.15
N GLU A 232 -11.66 21.24 1.84
CA GLU A 232 -12.80 21.50 2.74
C GLU A 232 -12.39 22.37 3.94
N LEU A 233 -11.25 22.11 4.56
CA LEU A 233 -10.70 22.94 5.64
C LEU A 233 -10.52 24.39 5.20
N GLN A 234 -9.94 24.60 4.01
CA GLN A 234 -9.70 25.92 3.44
C GLN A 234 -10.97 26.63 2.96
N ARG A 235 -11.96 25.87 2.48
CA ARG A 235 -13.24 26.37 1.98
C ARG A 235 -14.14 26.84 3.12
N ASN A 236 -14.12 26.12 4.24
CA ASN A 236 -14.93 26.40 5.42
C ASN A 236 -14.25 27.33 6.44
N GLU A 237 -13.02 27.79 6.13
CA GLU A 237 -12.21 28.68 6.97
C GLU A 237 -11.89 28.11 8.35
N VAL A 238 -11.72 26.79 8.45
CA VAL A 238 -11.44 26.07 9.71
C VAL A 238 -10.03 25.51 9.77
N LEU A 239 -9.21 25.74 8.74
CA LEU A 239 -7.86 25.18 8.66
C LEU A 239 -6.94 25.60 9.83
N GLU A 240 -7.01 26.85 10.25
CA GLU A 240 -6.13 27.37 11.32
C GLU A 240 -6.57 26.90 12.70
N GLU A 241 -7.88 26.88 12.95
CA GLU A 241 -8.48 26.53 14.25
C GLU A 241 -8.54 25.00 14.47
N PHE A 242 -8.87 24.26 13.40
CA PHE A 242 -9.15 22.82 13.44
C PHE A 242 -8.27 22.04 12.44
N GLY A 243 -7.03 22.47 12.20
CA GLY A 243 -6.06 21.68 11.43
C GLY A 243 -5.77 20.31 12.09
N ILE A 244 -5.07 19.43 11.39
CA ILE A 244 -4.80 18.07 11.91
C ILE A 244 -3.72 18.16 13.02
N PRO A 245 -3.92 17.52 14.18
CA PRO A 245 -2.95 17.56 15.28
C PRO A 245 -1.54 17.09 14.87
N GLN A 246 -0.50 17.73 15.40
CA GLN A 246 0.91 17.49 15.01
C GLN A 246 1.44 16.09 15.38
N ASP A 247 0.77 15.39 16.29
CA ASP A 247 1.08 14.03 16.71
C ASP A 247 0.33 12.96 15.89
N ILE A 248 -0.36 13.39 14.83
CA ILE A 248 -0.97 12.55 13.82
C ILE A 248 -0.09 12.60 12.57
N TYR A 249 0.26 11.40 12.12
CA TYR A 249 1.03 11.17 10.91
C TYR A 249 0.14 10.55 9.85
N PHE A 250 0.64 10.42 8.63
CA PHE A 250 -0.06 9.69 7.57
C PHE A 250 0.87 8.75 6.81
N ILE A 251 0.26 7.74 6.20
CA ILE A 251 0.79 6.99 5.05
C ILE A 251 -0.29 6.84 3.99
N ASP A 252 0.14 6.60 2.77
CA ASP A 252 -0.74 6.24 1.66
C ASP A 252 -0.59 4.74 1.38
N SER A 253 -1.67 3.99 1.53
CA SER A 253 -1.64 2.54 1.42
C SER A 253 -1.39 2.04 -0.02
N TYR A 254 -1.67 2.86 -1.04
CA TYR A 254 -1.31 2.53 -2.42
C TYR A 254 0.23 2.45 -2.55
N TRP A 255 0.93 3.46 -2.05
CA TRP A 255 2.39 3.51 -2.08
C TRP A 255 3.01 2.45 -1.17
N MET A 256 2.42 2.19 -0.01
CA MET A 256 2.81 1.09 0.87
C MET A 256 2.80 -0.25 0.15
N ALA A 257 1.67 -0.63 -0.44
CA ALA A 257 1.51 -1.93 -1.10
C ALA A 257 2.54 -2.11 -2.22
N ARG A 258 2.74 -1.06 -3.01
CA ARG A 258 3.73 -1.04 -4.10
C ARG A 258 5.16 -1.15 -3.59
N GLU A 259 5.54 -0.37 -2.57
CA GLU A 259 6.90 -0.39 -2.06
C GLU A 259 7.26 -1.73 -1.41
N ILE A 260 6.34 -2.32 -0.65
CA ILE A 260 6.53 -3.64 -0.05
C ILE A 260 6.75 -4.69 -1.15
N GLU A 261 5.92 -4.69 -2.19
CA GLU A 261 6.05 -5.64 -3.30
C GLU A 261 7.28 -5.40 -4.18
N ASP A 262 7.57 -4.15 -4.53
CA ASP A 262 8.77 -3.80 -5.32
C ASP A 262 10.06 -4.16 -4.55
N THR A 263 10.05 -4.01 -3.22
CA THR A 263 11.18 -4.40 -2.37
C THR A 263 11.43 -5.90 -2.44
N ILE A 264 10.39 -6.72 -2.28
CA ILE A 264 10.57 -8.18 -2.32
C ILE A 264 10.94 -8.66 -3.73
N VAL A 265 10.41 -8.04 -4.79
CA VAL A 265 10.78 -8.33 -6.18
C VAL A 265 12.28 -8.10 -6.41
N LYS A 266 12.81 -6.98 -5.91
CA LYS A 266 14.24 -6.66 -5.99
C LYS A 266 15.08 -7.67 -5.20
N GLU A 267 14.61 -8.10 -4.02
CA GLU A 267 15.26 -9.14 -3.24
C GLU A 267 15.28 -10.49 -3.99
N LEU A 268 14.15 -10.91 -4.56
CA LEU A 268 14.04 -12.16 -5.34
C LEU A 268 14.93 -12.12 -6.60
N ALA A 269 14.96 -11.00 -7.33
CA ALA A 269 15.84 -10.83 -8.47
C ALA A 269 17.32 -10.87 -8.06
N THR A 270 17.66 -10.31 -6.88
CA THR A 270 18.99 -10.37 -6.30
C THR A 270 19.37 -11.82 -5.95
N VAL A 271 18.48 -12.56 -5.29
CA VAL A 271 18.66 -13.99 -4.99
C VAL A 271 18.94 -14.79 -6.26
N CYS A 272 18.14 -14.58 -7.32
CA CYS A 272 18.31 -15.27 -8.59
C CYS A 272 19.68 -14.98 -9.26
N LYS A 273 20.24 -13.80 -9.02
CA LYS A 273 21.54 -13.38 -9.56
C LYS A 273 22.73 -14.01 -8.83
N TYR A 274 22.65 -14.17 -7.51
CA TYR A 274 23.80 -14.57 -6.70
C TYR A 274 23.81 -16.05 -6.31
N ILE A 275 22.65 -16.74 -6.35
CA ILE A 275 22.58 -18.17 -6.08
C ILE A 275 22.89 -18.96 -7.36
N LYS A 276 23.87 -19.87 -7.28
CA LYS A 276 24.18 -20.80 -8.36
C LYS A 276 23.14 -21.92 -8.37
N PHE A 277 22.11 -21.75 -9.18
CA PHE A 277 21.22 -22.86 -9.52
C PHE A 277 21.91 -23.78 -10.53
N PRO A 278 21.75 -25.11 -10.46
CA PRO A 278 22.31 -26.01 -11.45
C PRO A 278 21.86 -25.58 -12.86
N LYS A 279 22.84 -25.46 -13.77
CA LYS A 279 22.55 -25.22 -15.18
C LYS A 279 22.08 -26.54 -15.76
N VAL A 280 20.79 -26.64 -16.08
CA VAL A 280 20.31 -27.69 -17.00
C VAL A 280 20.93 -27.35 -18.34
N LYS A 281 21.74 -28.25 -18.90
CA LYS A 281 22.19 -28.13 -20.28
C LYS A 281 20.95 -28.24 -21.15
N ILE A 282 20.57 -27.15 -21.79
CA ILE A 282 19.64 -27.22 -22.92
C ILE A 282 20.51 -27.78 -24.04
N GLU A 283 20.35 -29.06 -24.36
CA GLU A 283 20.95 -29.59 -25.58
C GLU A 283 20.31 -28.83 -26.74
N GLU A 284 21.13 -28.09 -27.48
CA GLU A 284 20.74 -27.55 -28.77
C GLU A 284 20.40 -28.76 -29.62
N VAL A 285 19.10 -28.98 -29.86
CA VAL A 285 18.64 -30.00 -30.78
C VAL A 285 19.19 -29.60 -32.15
N ASP A 286 20.22 -30.32 -32.57
CA ASP A 286 20.81 -30.20 -33.89
C ASP A 286 19.72 -30.55 -34.91
N GLU A 287 19.28 -29.56 -35.69
CA GLU A 287 18.22 -29.70 -36.70
C GLU A 287 18.61 -30.61 -37.88
N SER A 288 19.75 -31.32 -37.79
CA SER A 288 20.30 -32.17 -38.85
C SER A 288 19.95 -33.67 -38.76
N GLU A 289 19.28 -34.15 -37.71
CA GLU A 289 18.81 -35.55 -37.61
C GLU A 289 17.27 -35.68 -37.72
N ARG A 290 16.71 -35.22 -38.84
CA ARG A 290 15.36 -35.63 -39.28
C ARG A 290 15.49 -36.62 -40.43
N VAL A 291 15.62 -37.90 -40.10
CA VAL A 291 15.41 -39.01 -41.04
C VAL A 291 14.02 -39.60 -40.82
N VAL A 292 13.32 -39.76 -41.94
CA VAL A 292 11.90 -40.06 -42.09
C VAL A 292 11.70 -41.57 -42.24
N ILE A 293 10.88 -42.15 -41.35
CA ILE A 293 9.89 -43.26 -41.53
C ILE A 293 10.39 -44.56 -42.20
N ASP A 294 10.38 -45.70 -41.49
CA ASP A 294 9.25 -46.67 -41.47
C ASP A 294 9.60 -47.94 -40.66
N ASP A 295 8.55 -48.56 -40.11
CA ASP A 295 8.43 -49.92 -39.60
C ASP A 295 9.15 -50.35 -38.31
N SER A 296 8.30 -50.50 -37.28
CA SER A 296 8.36 -51.46 -36.17
C SER A 296 9.19 -51.10 -34.92
N VAL A 297 8.53 -51.36 -33.78
CA VAL A 297 9.06 -51.49 -32.42
C VAL A 297 9.15 -50.20 -31.58
N GLU A 298 8.16 -50.07 -30.69
CA GLU A 298 8.18 -49.45 -29.36
C GLU A 298 9.40 -48.58 -29.01
N GLU A 299 9.29 -47.26 -29.15
CA GLU A 299 10.22 -46.31 -28.52
C GLU A 299 9.52 -45.44 -27.47
N ILE A 300 10.06 -45.59 -26.27
CA ILE A 300 9.75 -44.90 -25.03
C ILE A 300 10.10 -43.41 -25.22
N VAL A 301 9.09 -42.56 -25.26
CA VAL A 301 9.27 -41.10 -25.17
C VAL A 301 9.73 -40.77 -23.74
N GLN A 302 11.04 -40.71 -23.53
CA GLN A 302 11.62 -40.08 -22.35
C GLN A 302 11.43 -38.57 -22.46
N ASN A 303 10.30 -38.08 -21.93
CA ASN A 303 10.16 -36.69 -21.54
C ASN A 303 11.09 -36.43 -20.34
N ASP A 304 12.31 -35.97 -20.61
CA ASP A 304 13.16 -35.38 -19.59
C ASP A 304 12.59 -34.00 -19.21
N GLU A 305 11.53 -34.01 -18.39
CA GLU A 305 11.05 -32.80 -17.73
C GLU A 305 12.16 -32.25 -16.83
N PRO A 306 12.46 -30.94 -16.89
CA PRO A 306 13.45 -30.34 -16.01
C PRO A 306 13.04 -30.59 -14.56
N LYS A 307 13.87 -31.35 -13.82
CA LYS A 307 13.60 -31.70 -12.41
C LYS A 307 13.18 -30.45 -11.63
N GLU A 308 11.94 -30.47 -11.16
CA GLU A 308 11.28 -29.36 -10.44
C GLU A 308 12.08 -28.89 -9.21
N THR A 309 13.00 -29.72 -8.72
CA THR A 309 13.84 -29.50 -7.54
C THR A 309 14.69 -28.22 -7.60
N ASP A 310 15.11 -27.78 -8.79
CA ASP A 310 16.04 -26.65 -8.94
C ASP A 310 15.36 -25.27 -9.07
N HIS A 311 14.04 -25.22 -8.92
CA HIS A 311 13.28 -23.99 -9.06
C HIS A 311 13.59 -23.02 -7.90
N PRO A 312 13.89 -21.71 -8.15
CA PRO A 312 14.22 -20.76 -7.09
C PRO A 312 13.12 -20.57 -6.04
N ALA A 313 11.87 -20.86 -6.36
CA ALA A 313 10.79 -20.86 -5.37
C ALA A 313 11.00 -21.89 -4.23
N ASN A 314 11.75 -22.97 -4.46
CA ASN A 314 11.94 -24.05 -3.49
C ASN A 314 12.93 -23.69 -2.37
N ILE A 315 13.76 -22.67 -2.57
CA ILE A 315 14.73 -22.20 -1.56
C ILE A 315 14.18 -21.07 -0.68
N LEU A 316 12.96 -20.61 -0.95
CA LEU A 316 12.34 -19.53 -0.20
C LEU A 316 11.73 -20.06 1.08
N ASP A 317 12.01 -19.37 2.18
CA ASP A 317 11.37 -19.60 3.47
C ASP A 317 10.00 -18.91 3.45
N TRP A 318 9.01 -19.56 2.82
CA TRP A 318 7.68 -19.01 2.62
C TRP A 318 7.01 -18.61 3.93
N GLU A 319 7.36 -19.22 5.07
CA GLU A 319 6.77 -18.89 6.37
C GLU A 319 7.05 -17.45 6.80
N LYS A 320 8.15 -16.85 6.34
CA LYS A 320 8.52 -15.46 6.64
C LYS A 320 7.85 -14.41 5.76
N PHE A 321 7.12 -14.84 4.73
CA PHE A 321 6.37 -13.94 3.86
C PHE A 321 5.00 -13.68 4.48
N SER A 322 4.55 -12.42 4.41
CA SER A 322 3.17 -12.08 4.77
C SER A 322 2.18 -12.78 3.84
N ALA A 323 0.93 -12.90 4.29
CA ALA A 323 -0.15 -13.48 3.50
C ALA A 323 -0.25 -12.85 2.11
N SER A 324 -0.14 -11.51 2.06
CA SER A 324 -0.13 -10.76 0.82
C SER A 324 0.99 -11.21 -0.11
N LEU A 325 2.22 -11.27 0.39
CA LEU A 325 3.36 -11.64 -0.45
C LEU A 325 3.28 -13.09 -0.93
N LYS A 326 2.80 -14.03 -0.11
CA LYS A 326 2.59 -15.43 -0.52
C LYS A 326 1.63 -15.55 -1.71
N LYS A 327 0.56 -14.74 -1.72
CA LYS A 327 -0.43 -14.74 -2.80
C LYS A 327 0.04 -14.01 -4.07
N ARG A 328 0.88 -12.99 -3.90
CA ARG A 328 1.27 -12.07 -4.99
C ARG A 328 2.62 -12.39 -5.62
N ILE A 329 3.46 -13.16 -4.95
CA ILE A 329 4.64 -13.77 -5.55
C ILE A 329 4.20 -15.07 -6.20
N ARG A 330 4.39 -15.16 -7.52
CA ARG A 330 3.96 -16.33 -8.28
C ARG A 330 5.17 -17.16 -8.73
N ARG A 331 5.00 -18.48 -8.78
CA ARG A 331 6.07 -19.38 -9.25
C ARG A 331 6.45 -19.11 -10.70
N ASP A 332 5.49 -18.78 -11.57
CA ASP A 332 5.72 -18.40 -12.97
C ASP A 332 6.44 -17.05 -13.15
N GLY A 333 6.55 -16.24 -12.08
CA GLY A 333 7.39 -15.05 -12.06
C GLY A 333 8.89 -15.37 -12.15
N PHE A 334 9.31 -16.57 -11.76
CA PHE A 334 10.69 -17.03 -11.94
C PHE A 334 10.88 -17.52 -13.38
N VAL A 335 11.76 -16.83 -14.12
CA VAL A 335 11.99 -17.10 -15.54
C VAL A 335 13.47 -17.39 -15.76
N ARG A 336 13.77 -18.48 -16.50
CA ARG A 336 15.13 -18.71 -17.00
C ARG A 336 15.43 -17.77 -18.16
N THR A 337 16.56 -17.08 -18.09
CA THR A 337 17.09 -16.27 -19.18
C THR A 337 17.74 -17.17 -20.24
N GLY A 338 17.99 -16.64 -21.44
CA GLY A 338 18.70 -17.37 -22.50
C GLY A 338 20.11 -17.83 -22.13
N ALA A 339 20.72 -17.25 -21.08
CA ALA A 339 22.02 -17.68 -20.54
C ALA A 339 21.92 -18.82 -19.50
N GLY A 340 20.71 -19.33 -19.25
CA GLY A 340 20.41 -20.37 -18.27
C GLY A 340 20.32 -19.88 -16.82
N SER A 341 20.52 -18.59 -16.55
CA SER A 341 20.34 -18.00 -15.22
C SER A 341 18.87 -17.73 -14.92
N TRP A 342 18.49 -17.74 -13.64
CA TRP A 342 17.15 -17.33 -13.23
C TRP A 342 17.06 -15.82 -13.07
N THR A 343 15.85 -15.28 -13.26
CA THR A 343 15.45 -13.94 -12.84
C THR A 343 14.01 -13.98 -12.33
N TYR A 344 13.61 -12.96 -11.57
CA TYR A 344 12.22 -12.81 -11.16
C TYR A 344 11.61 -11.61 -11.89
N LYS A 345 10.56 -11.87 -12.68
CA LYS A 345 9.76 -10.84 -13.34
C LYS A 345 8.44 -10.70 -12.57
N HIS A 346 8.26 -9.54 -11.96
CA HIS A 346 6.98 -9.22 -11.33
C HIS A 346 5.91 -9.05 -12.40
N THR A 347 4.78 -9.74 -12.23
CA THR A 347 3.58 -9.48 -13.02
C THR A 347 3.08 -8.08 -12.73
N ASN A 348 2.46 -7.42 -13.70
CA ASN A 348 1.95 -6.05 -13.56
C ASN A 348 0.76 -6.00 -12.59
N ASN A 349 1.05 -6.12 -11.29
CA ASN A 349 0.09 -6.17 -10.22
C ASN A 349 -0.67 -4.85 -10.18
N LYS A 350 -1.99 -4.93 -10.10
CA LYS A 350 -2.84 -3.78 -9.86
C LYS A 350 -2.94 -3.55 -8.35
N PHE A 351 -2.98 -2.27 -7.97
CA PHE A 351 -2.92 -1.84 -6.57
C PHE A 351 -4.14 -1.03 -6.16
N SER A 352 -5.25 -1.07 -6.90
CA SER A 352 -6.50 -0.47 -6.46
C SER A 352 -7.10 -1.27 -5.30
N LEU A 353 -7.76 -0.60 -4.36
CA LEU A 353 -8.38 -1.23 -3.19
C LEU A 353 -9.27 -2.45 -3.52
N PRO A 354 -10.18 -2.42 -4.52
CA PRO A 354 -10.98 -3.59 -4.88
C PRO A 354 -10.13 -4.82 -5.25
N VAL A 355 -9.10 -4.62 -6.09
CA VAL A 355 -8.19 -5.70 -6.49
C VAL A 355 -7.39 -6.22 -5.30
N LEU A 356 -6.87 -5.34 -4.44
CA LEU A 356 -6.15 -5.76 -3.24
C LEU A 356 -7.05 -6.55 -2.29
N TYR A 357 -8.29 -6.12 -2.11
CA TYR A 357 -9.24 -6.82 -1.25
C TYR A 357 -9.57 -8.21 -1.81
N GLU A 358 -9.96 -8.29 -3.08
CA GLU A 358 -10.32 -9.54 -3.75
C GLU A 358 -9.14 -10.53 -3.79
N ASP A 359 -7.93 -10.06 -4.15
CA ASP A 359 -6.73 -10.91 -4.20
C ASP A 359 -6.34 -11.39 -2.78
N LEU A 360 -6.31 -10.48 -1.80
CA LEU A 360 -5.64 -10.73 -0.51
C LEU A 360 -6.57 -11.23 0.57
N VAL A 361 -7.77 -10.67 0.66
CA VAL A 361 -8.76 -11.01 1.69
C VAL A 361 -9.71 -12.09 1.18
N GLY A 362 -10.08 -12.00 -0.10
CA GLY A 362 -11.07 -12.88 -0.73
C GLY A 362 -12.50 -12.35 -0.57
N GLY A 363 -13.40 -12.90 -1.38
CA GLY A 363 -14.75 -12.39 -1.55
C GLY A 363 -14.84 -11.29 -2.60
N LYS A 364 -16.06 -10.93 -2.99
CA LYS A 364 -16.32 -9.87 -3.97
C LYS A 364 -16.29 -8.51 -3.27
N TYR A 365 -15.57 -7.54 -3.83
CA TYR A 365 -15.65 -6.18 -3.33
C TYR A 365 -17.01 -5.56 -3.72
N THR A 366 -17.82 -5.22 -2.71
CA THR A 366 -19.14 -4.59 -2.91
C THR A 366 -19.29 -3.30 -2.11
N ALA A 367 -18.18 -2.76 -1.61
CA ALA A 367 -18.18 -1.57 -0.78
C ALA A 367 -18.30 -0.30 -1.64
N HIS A 368 -19.18 0.59 -1.20
CA HIS A 368 -19.51 1.87 -1.83
C HIS A 368 -19.87 2.89 -0.76
N TYR A 369 -19.31 2.76 0.43
CA TYR A 369 -19.54 3.68 1.53
C TYR A 369 -18.20 3.84 2.23
N ALA A 370 -17.88 5.06 2.65
CA ALA A 370 -16.58 5.37 3.25
C ALA A 370 -16.22 4.39 4.39
N GLN A 371 -17.19 4.02 5.23
CA GLN A 371 -16.94 3.06 6.31
C GLN A 371 -16.59 1.66 5.81
N GLN A 372 -17.26 1.17 4.77
CA GLN A 372 -17.01 -0.15 4.20
C GLN A 372 -15.65 -0.21 3.49
N ASP A 373 -15.30 0.86 2.76
CA ASP A 373 -14.00 1.00 2.09
C ASP A 373 -12.87 1.06 3.14
N THR A 374 -13.11 1.76 4.26
CA THR A 374 -12.21 1.79 5.42
C THR A 374 -11.99 0.40 6.03
N GLU A 375 -13.06 -0.38 6.23
CA GLU A 375 -12.98 -1.75 6.76
C GLU A 375 -12.24 -2.69 5.79
N ALA A 376 -12.53 -2.57 4.49
CA ALA A 376 -11.83 -3.31 3.45
C ALA A 376 -10.33 -3.00 3.45
N LEU A 377 -9.96 -1.72 3.56
CA LEU A 377 -8.56 -1.28 3.63
C LEU A 377 -7.86 -1.84 4.88
N MET A 378 -8.53 -1.83 6.04
CA MET A 378 -7.99 -2.42 7.26
C MET A 378 -7.68 -3.91 7.08
N HIS A 379 -8.57 -4.65 6.42
CA HIS A 379 -8.31 -6.04 6.07
C HIS A 379 -7.17 -6.19 5.07
N VAL A 380 -7.02 -5.31 4.07
CA VAL A 380 -5.85 -5.36 3.18
C VAL A 380 -4.55 -5.19 3.98
N CYS A 381 -4.49 -4.21 4.88
CA CYS A 381 -3.30 -3.97 5.72
C CYS A 381 -3.01 -5.14 6.67
N LEU A 382 -4.03 -5.78 7.25
CA LEU A 382 -3.87 -6.98 8.06
C LEU A 382 -3.25 -8.15 7.27
N SER A 383 -3.53 -8.27 5.97
CA SER A 383 -2.91 -9.31 5.11
C SER A 383 -1.42 -9.06 4.84
N TYR A 384 -0.98 -7.79 4.80
CA TYR A 384 0.45 -7.45 4.75
C TYR A 384 1.15 -7.67 6.09
N GLY A 385 0.40 -7.67 7.20
CA GLY A 385 0.88 -8.08 8.51
C GLY A 385 2.11 -7.28 8.99
N ASN A 386 3.20 -7.98 9.27
CA ASN A 386 4.44 -7.36 9.77
C ASN A 386 5.11 -6.43 8.75
N ASP A 387 4.90 -6.66 7.45
CA ASP A 387 5.42 -5.77 6.41
C ASP A 387 4.72 -4.40 6.48
N PHE A 388 3.41 -4.39 6.73
CA PHE A 388 2.65 -3.15 7.00
C PHE A 388 3.18 -2.46 8.27
N THR A 389 3.30 -3.16 9.40
CA THR A 389 3.76 -2.55 10.65
C THR A 389 5.16 -1.95 10.52
N ARG A 390 6.06 -2.63 9.81
CA ARG A 390 7.40 -2.11 9.51
C ARG A 390 7.33 -0.86 8.64
N TYR A 391 6.53 -0.89 7.58
CA TYR A 391 6.33 0.25 6.70
C TYR A 391 5.77 1.46 7.46
N ALA A 392 4.67 1.26 8.20
CA ALA A 392 3.99 2.29 8.98
C ALA A 392 4.94 3.03 9.92
N ASN A 393 5.81 2.31 10.64
CA ASN A 393 6.76 2.92 11.57
C ASN A 393 7.93 3.64 10.88
N ASN A 394 8.30 3.23 9.66
CA ASN A 394 9.44 3.79 8.93
C ASN A 394 9.07 4.94 8.00
N SER A 395 7.84 4.91 7.45
CA SER A 395 7.40 5.77 6.36
C SER A 395 6.31 6.77 6.77
N ALA A 396 5.85 6.73 8.03
CA ALA A 396 4.95 7.74 8.59
C ALA A 396 5.49 9.16 8.40
N SER A 397 4.68 10.01 7.78
CA SER A 397 5.03 11.40 7.48
C SER A 397 4.08 12.36 8.18
N ALA A 398 4.55 13.56 8.51
CA ALA A 398 3.69 14.60 9.10
C ALA A 398 2.70 15.11 8.04
N LEU A 399 1.56 15.65 8.48
CA LEU A 399 0.65 16.35 7.56
C LEU A 399 1.06 17.83 7.43
N PRO A 400 0.94 18.44 6.24
CA PRO A 400 1.34 19.83 6.02
C PRO A 400 0.34 20.89 6.50
N PHE A 401 -0.77 20.50 7.16
CA PHE A 401 -1.89 21.42 7.48
C PHE A 401 -2.54 21.18 8.86
#